data_AF-A0A3D5ANG2-F1
#
_entry.id   AF-A0A3D5ANG2-F1
#
_cell.length_a   1.000
_cell.length_b   1.000
_cell.length_c   1.000
_cell.angle_alpha   90.00
_cell.angle_beta   90.00
_cell.angle_gamma   90.00
#
_symmetry.space_group_name_H-M   'P 1'
#
loop_
_entity.id
_entity.type
_entity.pdbx_description
1 polymer ?
#
loop_
_entity_poly.entity_id
_entity_poly.type
_entity_poly.pdbx_seq_one_letter_code
_entity_poly.pdbx_strand_id
1 'polypeptide(L)' 'MKRVLQYLALAAYMVFLGFPLVWMFSTSFKPPRELVQLHPSLVPDAPTLGNYV' A
#
# COMPACT_ATOMS: atom_id res chain seq x y z
N MET A 1 17.10 -22.88 -15.05
CA MET A 1 15.91 -22.05 -15.36
C MET A 1 14.76 -22.19 -14.36
N LYS A 2 14.37 -23.39 -13.90
CA LYS A 2 13.27 -23.57 -12.92
C LYS A 2 13.41 -22.73 -11.63
N ARG A 3 14.61 -22.66 -11.04
CA ARG A 3 14.87 -21.85 -9.83
C ARG A 3 14.66 -20.34 -10.03
N VAL A 4 15.03 -19.83 -11.21
CA VAL A 4 14.83 -18.40 -11.54
C VAL A 4 13.33 -18.08 -11.60
N LEU A 5 12.54 -18.93 -12.28
CA LEU A 5 11.09 -18.80 -12.34
C LEU A 5 10.44 -18.88 -10.94
N GLN A 6 10.92 -19.78 -10.09
CA GLN A 6 10.45 -19.88 -8.70
C GLN A 6 10.75 -18.61 -7.91
N TYR A 7 11.96 -18.06 -8.00
CA TYR A 7 12.30 -16.81 -7.32
C TYR A 7 11.52 -15.62 -7.86
N LEU A 8 11.27 -15.54 -9.17
CA LEU A 8 10.40 -14.52 -9.75
C LEU A 8 8.97 -14.64 -9.25
N ALA A 9 8.43 -15.86 -9.18
CA ALA A 9 7.09 -16.11 -8.64
C ALA A 9 7.00 -15.73 -7.15
N LEU A 10 8.02 -16.07 -6.35
CA LEU A 10 8.09 -15.69 -4.95
C LEU A 10 8.21 -14.18 -4.76
N ALA A 11 9.04 -13.50 -5.56
CA ALA A 11 9.18 -12.05 -5.52
C ALA A 11 7.86 -11.36 -5.89
N ALA A 12 7.19 -11.81 -6.96
CA ALA A 12 5.88 -11.31 -7.35
C ALA A 12 4.84 -11.55 -6.25
N TYR A 13 4.86 -12.72 -5.61
CA TYR A 13 3.98 -13.05 -4.49
C TYR A 13 4.24 -12.15 -3.28
N MET A 14 5.50 -11.87 -2.95
CA MET A 14 5.85 -10.91 -1.89
C MET A 14 5.37 -9.50 -2.20
N VAL A 15 5.51 -9.03 -3.44
CA VAL A 15 4.98 -7.72 -3.85
C VAL A 15 3.45 -7.69 -3.75
N PHE A 16 2.79 -8.76 -4.21
CA PHE A 16 1.34 -8.90 -4.12
C PHE A 16 0.84 -8.86 -2.67
N LEU A 17 1.49 -9.59 -1.77
CA LEU A 17 1.16 -9.59 -0.34
C LEU A 17 1.55 -8.28 0.37
N GLY A 18 2.66 -7.67 -0.03
CA GLY A 18 3.13 -6.40 0.53
C GLY A 18 2.27 -5.21 0.13
N PHE A 19 1.72 -5.22 -1.09
CA PHE A 19 0.88 -4.15 -1.61
C PHE A 19 -0.28 -3.74 -0.68
N PRO A 20 -1.18 -4.64 -0.22
CA PRO A 20 -2.25 -4.27 0.69
C PRO A 20 -1.74 -3.75 2.05
N LEU A 21 -0.59 -4.25 2.53
CA LEU A 21 0.00 -3.76 3.78
C LEU A 21 0.50 -2.32 3.62
N VAL A 22 1.21 -2.02 2.52
CA VAL A 22 1.66 -0.67 2.19
C VAL A 22 0.47 0.26 1.99
N TRP A 23 -0.59 -0.20 1.33
CA TRP A 23 -1.83 0.55 1.17
C TRP A 23 -2.45 0.89 2.53
N MET A 24 -2.66 -0.10 3.39
CA MET A 24 -3.25 0.11 4.72
C MET A 24 -2.41 1.08 5.56
N PHE A 25 -1.09 0.89 5.57
CA PHE A 25 -0.15 1.77 6.27
C PHE A 25 -0.20 3.21 5.74
N SER A 26 -0.33 3.42 4.43
CA SER A 26 -0.53 4.76 3.88
C SER A 26 -1.87 5.36 4.29
N THR A 27 -2.96 4.58 4.15
CA THR A 27 -4.32 5.05 4.45
C THR A 27 -4.51 5.43 5.91
N SER A 28 -3.75 4.84 6.85
CA SER A 28 -3.84 5.21 8.26
C SER A 28 -3.35 6.63 8.55
N PHE A 29 -2.55 7.22 7.65
CA PHE A 29 -2.15 8.62 7.72
C PHE A 29 -2.98 9.54 6.83
N LYS A 30 -4.02 9.04 6.14
CA LYS A 30 -4.87 9.86 5.28
C LYS A 30 -6.00 10.54 6.07
N PRO A 31 -6.30 11.82 5.80
CA PRO A 31 -7.47 12.48 6.34
C PRO A 31 -8.76 11.96 5.67
N PRO A 32 -9.94 12.08 6.32
CA PRO A 32 -11.20 11.54 5.79
C PRO A 32 -11.56 12.00 4.37
N ARG A 33 -11.19 13.25 4.01
CA ARG A 33 -11.43 13.80 2.67
C ARG A 33 -10.62 13.09 1.58
N GLU A 34 -9.41 12.61 1.89
CA GLU A 34 -8.58 11.85 0.94
C GLU A 34 -9.13 10.44 0.67
N LEU A 35 -9.87 9.87 1.63
CA LEU A 35 -10.46 8.52 1.48
C LEU A 35 -11.60 8.46 0.46
N VAL A 36 -12.24 9.61 0.18
CA VAL A 36 -13.35 9.74 -0.79
C VAL A 36 -12.92 10.36 -2.13
N GLN A 37 -11.63 10.53 -2.36
CA GLN A 37 -11.12 11.03 -3.63
C GLN A 37 -11.37 10.02 -4.77
N LEU A 38 -11.71 10.54 -5.96
CA LEU A 38 -11.96 9.73 -7.15
C LEU A 38 -10.71 8.95 -7.61
N HIS A 39 -9.53 9.53 -7.41
CA HIS A 39 -8.25 8.95 -7.79
C HIS A 39 -7.40 8.75 -6.54
N PRO A 40 -7.45 7.56 -5.92
CA PRO A 40 -6.75 7.35 -4.68
C PRO A 40 -5.24 7.18 -4.94
N SER A 41 -4.42 7.85 -4.14
CA SER A 41 -2.95 7.84 -4.22
C SER A 41 -2.33 6.79 -3.30
N LEU A 42 -1.11 6.31 -3.59
CA LEU A 42 -0.38 5.46 -2.64
C LEU A 42 0.26 6.27 -1.52
N VAL A 43 0.67 7.51 -1.77
CA VAL A 43 1.28 8.41 -0.78
C VAL A 43 0.24 9.45 -0.39
N PRO A 44 -0.01 9.70 0.91
CA PRO A 44 -0.96 10.72 1.36
C PRO A 44 -0.53 12.11 0.90
N ASP A 45 -1.48 12.92 0.44
CA ASP A 45 -1.20 14.31 0.02
C ASP A 45 -1.03 15.23 1.23
N ALA A 46 -1.83 15.03 2.28
CA ALA A 46 -1.79 15.73 3.54
C ALA A 46 -1.75 14.73 4.73
N PRO A 47 -0.57 14.21 5.10
CA PRO A 47 -0.44 13.24 6.18
C PRO A 47 -0.98 13.78 7.51
N THR A 48 -1.74 12.95 8.23
CA THR A 48 -2.28 13.29 9.55
C THR A 48 -2.04 12.18 10.57
N LEU A 49 -1.85 12.57 11.83
CA LEU A 49 -1.83 11.66 12.98
C LEU A 49 -3.18 11.60 13.70
N GLY A 50 -4.20 12.33 13.22
CA GLY A 50 -5.52 12.41 13.86
C GLY A 50 -6.28 11.08 13.93
N ASN A 51 -5.89 10.07 13.17
CA ASN A 51 -6.48 8.73 13.23
C ASN A 51 -5.95 7.88 14.43
N TYR A 52 -4.96 8.38 15.17
CA TYR A 52 -4.30 7.68 16.28
C TYR A 52 -4.56 8.30 17.66
N VAL A 53 -5.37 9.34 17.75
CA VAL A 53 -5.71 10.08 18.98
C VAL A 53 -7.21 10.19 19.18
#